data_AF-A0A7L3HTN2-F1
#
_entry.id   AF-A0A7L3HTN2-F1
#
_cell.length_a   1.000
_cell.length_b   1.000
_cell.length_c   1.000
_cell.angle_alpha   90.00
_cell.angle_beta   90.00
_cell.angle_gamma   90.00
#
_symmetry.space_group_name_H-M   'P 1'
#
loop_
_entity.id
_entity.type
_entity.pdbx_description
1 polymer ?
#
loop_
_entity_poly.entity_id
_entity_poly.type
_entity_poly.pdbx_seq_one_letter_code
_entity_poly.pdbx_strand_id
1 'polypeptide(L)'
;FVFFFVFFAQNVMYVLQAIGIPNWGFSGWILSLIALRTNTAVAVMMILVSLSFTAVAVLGIIMLKKIHSLYRRTGASFQKAQEEFAAGVFSNQAVRTAAANAAAGAATNAFRAP
;
A
#
# COMPACT_ATOMS: atom_id res chain seq x y z
N PHE A 1 -1.76 -6.38 -2.86
CA PHE A 1 -3.16 -6.48 -2.39
C PHE A 1 -3.25 -6.87 -0.91
N VAL A 2 -2.64 -7.99 -0.48
CA VAL A 2 -2.62 -8.45 0.93
C VAL A 2 -2.14 -7.37 1.92
N PHE A 3 -1.08 -6.63 1.58
CA PHE A 3 -0.60 -5.51 2.39
C PHE A 3 -1.71 -4.50 2.74
N PHE A 4 -2.48 -4.06 1.74
CA PHE A 4 -3.56 -3.09 1.95
C PHE A 4 -4.70 -3.67 2.79
N PHE A 5 -5.03 -4.95 2.61
CA PHE A 5 -6.06 -5.63 3.40
C PHE A 5 -5.66 -5.72 4.87
N VAL A 6 -4.45 -6.21 5.15
CA VAL A 6 -3.93 -6.32 6.52
C VAL A 6 -3.78 -4.94 7.17
N PHE A 7 -3.22 -3.96 6.45
CA PHE A 7 -3.03 -2.61 6.96
C PHE A 7 -4.37 -1.87 7.17
N PHE A 8 -5.40 -2.16 6.37
CA PHE A 8 -6.76 -1.67 6.58
C PHE A 8 -7.40 -2.29 7.83
N ALA A 9 -7.34 -3.61 7.98
CA ALA A 9 -7.84 -4.29 9.18
C ALA A 9 -7.13 -3.78 10.45
N GLN A 10 -5.81 -3.61 10.38
CA GLN A 10 -5.01 -3.00 11.45
C GLN A 10 -5.48 -1.57 11.79
N ASN A 11 -5.75 -0.73 10.78
CA ASN A 11 -6.31 0.61 11.01
C ASN A 11 -7.68 0.57 11.69
N VAL A 12 -8.56 -0.35 11.28
CA VAL A 12 -9.86 -0.55 11.94
C VAL A 12 -9.67 -0.91 13.41
N MET A 13 -8.72 -1.81 13.71
CA MET A 13 -8.39 -2.16 15.09
C MET A 13 -7.87 -0.97 15.90
N TYR A 14 -7.08 -0.07 15.32
CA TYR A 14 -6.64 1.15 16.01
C TYR A 14 -7.79 2.11 16.31
N VAL A 15 -8.78 2.22 15.41
CA VAL A 15 -9.98 3.02 15.66
C VAL A 15 -10.79 2.42 16.83
N LEU A 16 -10.96 1.09 16.87
CA LEU A 16 -11.66 0.43 17.97
C LEU A 16 -10.93 0.60 19.32
N GLN A 17 -9.60 0.50 19.31
CA GLN A 17 -8.76 0.74 20.49
C GLN A 17 -8.85 2.19 20.98
N ALA A 18 -8.88 3.17 20.05
CA ALA A 18 -9.08 4.57 20.38
C ALA A 18 -10.46 4.83 21.01
N ILE A 19 -11.51 4.15 20.55
CA ILE A 19 -12.85 4.25 21.16
C ILE A 19 -12.84 3.69 22.59
N GLY A 20 -12.22 2.53 22.81
CA GLY A 20 -12.10 1.91 24.13
C GLY A 20 -13.42 1.37 24.66
N ILE A 21 -14.03 0.43 23.93
CA ILE A 21 -15.28 -0.23 24.34
C ILE A 21 -15.09 -0.87 25.72
N PRO A 22 -16.00 -0.64 26.69
CA PRO A 22 -15.92 -1.27 28.00
C PRO A 22 -15.80 -2.79 27.92
N ASN A 23 -14.95 -3.38 28.77
CA ASN A 23 -14.66 -4.82 28.84
C ASN A 23 -13.88 -5.41 27.64
N TRP A 24 -13.36 -4.59 26.71
CA TRP A 24 -12.53 -5.06 25.59
C TRP A 24 -11.03 -5.01 25.86
N GLY A 25 -10.61 -4.54 27.05
CA GLY A 25 -9.20 -4.51 27.47
C GLY A 25 -8.39 -3.30 26.96
N PHE A 26 -9.00 -2.34 26.27
CA PHE A 26 -8.32 -1.18 25.71
C PHE A 26 -8.65 0.13 26.43
N SER A 27 -7.63 0.94 26.71
CA SER A 27 -7.73 2.22 27.40
C SER A 27 -8.05 3.38 26.45
N GLY A 28 -9.15 3.30 25.71
CA GLY A 28 -9.62 4.33 24.79
C GLY A 28 -10.45 5.44 25.46
N TRP A 29 -11.01 6.34 24.65
CA TRP A 29 -11.71 7.55 25.08
C TRP A 29 -12.87 7.28 26.04
N ILE A 30 -13.69 6.26 25.80
CA ILE A 30 -14.84 5.96 26.67
C ILE A 30 -14.35 5.59 28.07
N LEU A 31 -13.42 4.65 28.16
CA LEU A 31 -12.89 4.16 29.44
C LEU A 31 -12.06 5.21 30.18
N SER A 32 -11.29 6.04 29.47
CA SER A 32 -10.50 7.11 30.10
C SER A 32 -11.39 8.20 30.71
N LEU A 33 -12.50 8.55 30.06
CA LEU A 33 -13.48 9.51 30.58
C LEU A 33 -14.29 8.95 31.77
N ILE A 34 -14.59 7.65 31.78
CA ILE A 34 -15.20 6.99 32.95
C ILE A 34 -14.23 7.03 34.14
N ALA A 35 -12.94 6.74 33.90
CA ALA A 35 -11.92 6.72 34.94
C ALA A 35 -11.72 8.08 35.64
N LEU A 36 -12.02 9.21 34.97
CA LEU A 36 -11.96 10.54 35.58
C LEU A 36 -12.83 10.67 36.84
N ARG A 37 -13.93 9.90 36.93
CA ARG A 37 -14.83 9.92 38.09
C ARG A 37 -14.35 9.03 39.24
N THR A 38 -13.42 8.13 38.99
CA THR A 38 -12.95 7.13 39.96
C THR A 38 -11.54 7.44 40.43
N ASN A 39 -10.61 7.69 39.49
CA ASN A 39 -9.22 7.97 39.78
C ASN A 39 -8.59 8.84 38.68
N THR A 40 -8.32 10.09 39.02
CA THR A 40 -7.76 11.08 38.09
C THR A 40 -6.38 10.68 37.55
N ALA A 41 -5.52 10.07 38.38
CA ALA A 41 -4.18 9.68 37.94
C ALA A 41 -4.23 8.58 36.87
N VAL A 42 -5.09 7.58 37.07
CA VAL A 42 -5.35 6.52 36.07
C VAL A 42 -5.95 7.12 34.81
N ALA A 43 -6.91 8.04 34.94
CA ALA A 43 -7.57 8.68 33.81
C ALA A 43 -6.59 9.47 32.93
N VAL A 44 -5.65 10.22 33.53
CA VAL A 44 -4.62 10.96 32.77
C VAL A 44 -3.76 10.00 31.95
N MET A 45 -3.31 8.90 32.54
CA MET A 45 -2.55 7.87 31.81
C MET A 45 -3.35 7.27 30.65
N MET A 46 -4.65 7.00 30.86
CA MET A 46 -5.52 6.46 29.83
C MET A 46 -5.81 7.47 28.71
N ILE A 47 -5.91 8.77 29.01
CA ILE A 47 -6.06 9.83 28.01
C ILE A 47 -4.82 9.91 27.11
N LEU A 48 -3.61 9.81 27.67
CA LEU A 48 -2.37 9.77 26.88
C LEU A 48 -2.35 8.58 25.91
N VAL A 49 -2.80 7.41 26.36
CA VAL A 49 -2.93 6.21 25.52
C VAL A 49 -4.00 6.41 24.44
N SER A 50 -5.16 6.97 24.79
CA SER A 50 -6.26 7.28 23.85
C SER A 50 -5.81 8.23 22.74
N LEU A 51 -5.05 9.28 23.10
CA LEU A 51 -4.46 10.23 22.16
C LEU A 51 -3.47 9.55 21.21
N SER A 52 -2.62 8.67 21.74
CA SER A 52 -1.63 7.93 20.95
C SER A 52 -2.29 7.00 19.93
N PHE A 53 -3.31 6.23 20.34
CA PHE A 53 -4.08 5.40 19.40
C PHE A 53 -4.82 6.23 18.35
N THR A 54 -5.38 7.38 18.74
CA THR A 54 -6.02 8.30 17.81
C THR A 54 -5.01 8.83 16.78
N ALA A 55 -3.82 9.24 17.22
CA ALA A 55 -2.76 9.71 16.34
C ALA A 55 -2.32 8.63 15.35
N VAL A 56 -2.10 7.40 15.82
CA VAL A 56 -1.72 6.27 14.95
C VAL A 56 -2.83 5.93 13.95
N ALA A 57 -4.10 5.95 14.37
CA ALA A 57 -5.24 5.72 13.46
C ALA A 57 -5.33 6.81 12.38
N VAL A 58 -5.16 8.09 12.73
CA VAL A 58 -5.18 9.19 11.78
C VAL A 58 -4.02 9.08 10.78
N LEU A 59 -2.80 8.84 11.26
CA LEU A 59 -1.62 8.64 10.41
C LEU A 59 -1.80 7.43 9.50
N GLY A 60 -2.37 6.34 10.01
CA GLY A 60 -2.67 5.13 9.25
C GLY A 60 -3.67 5.37 8.12
N ILE A 61 -4.74 6.16 8.36
CA ILE A 61 -5.70 6.56 7.32
C ILE A 61 -5.03 7.44 6.25
N ILE A 62 -4.20 8.41 6.67
CA ILE A 62 -3.43 9.26 5.73
C ILE A 62 -2.50 8.40 4.88
N MET A 63 -1.77 7.46 5.49
CA MET A 63 -0.90 6.53 4.78
C MET A 63 -1.69 5.63 3.83
N LEU A 64 -2.84 5.09 4.24
CA LEU A 64 -3.71 4.31 3.35
C LEU A 64 -4.07 5.10 2.10
N LYS A 65 -4.53 6.35 2.26
CA LYS A 65 -4.85 7.24 1.14
C LYS A 65 -3.63 7.53 0.27
N LYS A 66 -2.48 7.83 0.88
CA LYS A 66 -1.23 8.16 0.17
C LYS A 66 -0.69 6.97 -0.61
N ILE A 67 -0.59 5.80 0.01
CA ILE A 67 -0.06 4.58 -0.63
C ILE A 67 -1.04 4.11 -1.70
N HIS A 68 -2.35 4.12 -1.45
CA HIS A 68 -3.33 3.75 -2.46
C HIS A 68 -3.35 4.73 -3.64
N SER A 69 -3.22 6.03 -3.37
CA SER A 69 -3.03 7.06 -4.39
C SER A 69 -1.73 6.85 -5.16
N LEU A 70 -0.61 6.54 -4.51
CA LEU A 70 0.65 6.27 -5.18
C LEU A 70 0.53 5.03 -6.06
N TYR A 71 -0.11 3.97 -5.56
CA TYR A 71 -0.37 2.74 -6.30
C TYR A 71 -1.25 2.98 -7.53
N ARG A 72 -2.26 3.86 -7.43
CA ARG A 72 -3.12 4.23 -8.58
C ARG A 72 -2.49 5.23 -9.53
N ARG A 73 -1.77 6.23 -9.02
CA ARG A 73 -1.26 7.37 -9.82
C ARG A 73 0.08 7.09 -10.45
N THR A 74 0.88 6.19 -9.89
CA THR A 74 2.22 6.03 -10.45
C THR A 74 2.15 5.58 -11.88
N GLY A 75 1.37 4.56 -12.29
CA GLY A 75 1.42 4.06 -13.68
C GLY A 75 2.82 3.58 -14.13
N ALA A 76 3.87 3.93 -13.37
CA ALA A 76 5.24 3.55 -13.45
C ALA A 76 5.41 2.09 -13.12
N SER A 77 4.50 1.43 -12.42
CA SER A 77 4.48 -0.03 -12.42
C SER A 77 4.20 -0.58 -13.82
N PHE A 78 3.33 0.06 -14.61
CA PHE A 78 3.04 -0.35 -16.00
C PHE A 78 4.14 0.09 -16.96
N GLN A 79 4.64 1.32 -16.86
CA GLN A 79 5.77 1.80 -17.67
C GLN A 79 7.09 1.10 -17.30
N LYS A 80 7.35 0.85 -16.02
CA LYS A 80 8.50 0.06 -15.57
C LYS A 80 8.32 -1.42 -15.85
N ALA A 81 7.10 -1.98 -15.77
CA ALA A 81 6.86 -3.34 -16.26
C ALA A 81 6.99 -3.41 -17.79
N GLN A 82 6.62 -2.37 -18.54
CA GLN A 82 6.90 -2.27 -19.98
C GLN A 82 8.40 -2.17 -20.25
N GLU A 83 9.15 -1.38 -19.47
CA GLU A 83 10.61 -1.30 -19.56
C GLU A 83 11.29 -2.62 -19.17
N GLU A 84 10.87 -3.27 -18.09
CA GLU A 84 11.42 -4.57 -17.65
C GLU A 84 11.03 -5.69 -18.61
N PHE A 85 9.81 -5.66 -19.16
CA PHE A 85 9.39 -6.57 -20.22
C PHE A 85 10.16 -6.31 -21.51
N ALA A 86 10.31 -5.05 -21.93
CA ALA A 86 11.10 -4.71 -23.11
C ALA A 86 12.56 -5.13 -22.93
N ALA A 87 13.18 -4.81 -21.79
CA ALA A 87 14.53 -5.25 -21.46
C ALA A 87 14.65 -6.78 -21.40
N GLY A 88 13.65 -7.48 -20.84
CA GLY A 88 13.58 -8.95 -20.79
C GLY A 88 13.41 -9.60 -22.17
N VAL A 89 12.57 -9.02 -23.02
CA VAL A 89 12.34 -9.47 -24.41
C VAL A 89 13.57 -9.21 -25.27
N PHE A 90 14.19 -8.03 -25.18
CA PHE A 90 15.42 -7.69 -25.90
C PHE A 90 16.64 -8.51 -25.43
N SER A 91 16.70 -8.86 -24.15
CA SER A 91 17.78 -9.71 -23.60
C SER A 91 17.61 -11.20 -23.95
N ASN A 92 16.46 -11.63 -24.43
CA ASN A 92 16.21 -13.01 -24.82
C ASN A 92 16.82 -13.36 -26.19
N GLN A 93 17.71 -14.34 -26.20
CA GLN A 93 18.40 -14.83 -27.40
C GLN A 93 17.41 -15.31 -28.48
N ALA A 94 16.35 -16.02 -28.09
CA ALA A 94 15.37 -16.56 -29.03
C ALA A 94 14.57 -15.46 -29.74
N VAL A 95 14.22 -14.39 -29.01
CA VAL A 95 13.53 -13.23 -29.60
C VAL A 95 14.46 -12.46 -30.54
N ARG A 96 15.72 -12.24 -30.15
CA ARG A 96 16.71 -11.60 -31.02
C ARG A 96 16.92 -12.36 -32.32
N THR A 97 17.02 -13.70 -32.25
CA THR A 97 17.19 -14.55 -33.44
C THR A 97 15.94 -14.54 -34.32
N ALA A 98 14.74 -14.60 -33.74
CA ALA A 98 13.49 -14.50 -34.49
C ALA A 98 13.34 -13.13 -35.18
N ALA A 99 13.68 -12.04 -34.49
CA ALA A 99 13.66 -10.69 -35.05
C ALA A 99 14.70 -10.52 -36.18
N ALA A 100 15.92 -11.06 -36.00
CA ALA A 100 16.96 -11.03 -37.03
C ALA A 100 16.55 -11.82 -38.29
N ASN A 101 15.93 -12.99 -38.12
CA ASN A 101 15.45 -13.79 -39.24
C ASN A 101 14.29 -13.11 -39.98
N ALA A 102 13.37 -12.47 -39.25
CA ALA A 102 12.28 -11.69 -39.85
C ALA A 102 12.81 -10.46 -40.60
N ALA A 103 13.78 -9.74 -40.03
CA ALA A 103 14.43 -8.60 -40.68
C ALA A 103 15.22 -9.02 -41.93
N ALA A 104 15.94 -10.14 -41.87
CA ALA A 104 16.63 -10.71 -43.03
C ALA A 104 15.64 -11.10 -44.14
N GLY A 105 14.50 -11.71 -43.78
CA GLY A 105 13.41 -12.04 -44.70
C GLY A 105 12.75 -10.79 -45.31
N ALA A 106 12.54 -9.75 -44.53
CA ALA A 106 11.99 -8.48 -45.02
C ALA A 106 12.98 -7.74 -45.93
N ALA A 107 14.27 -7.73 -45.60
CA ALA A 107 15.32 -7.13 -46.42
C ALA A 107 15.48 -7.87 -47.76
N THR A 108 15.42 -9.20 -47.75
CA THR A 108 15.42 -9.99 -49.00
C THR A 108 14.17 -9.76 -49.84
N ASN A 109 13.01 -9.51 -49.21
CA ASN A 109 11.79 -9.15 -49.94
C ASN A 109 11.80 -7.70 -50.45
N ALA A 110 12.39 -6.75 -49.72
CA ALA A 110 12.54 -5.36 -50.14
C ALA A 110 13.55 -5.22 -51.29
N PHE A 111 14.61 -6.01 -51.30
CA PHE A 111 15.56 -6.09 -52.42
C PHE A 111 15.00 -6.82 -53.66
N ARG A 112 13.84 -7.49 -53.51
CA ARG A 112 13.10 -8.16 -54.59
C ARG A 112 11.88 -7.36 -55.06
N ALA A 113 11.52 -6.27 -54.38
CA ALA A 113 10.54 -5.32 -54.89
C ALA A 113 11.22 -4.47 -55.98
N PRO A 114 10.61 -4.30 -57.17
CA PRO A 114 11.21 -3.67 -58.34
C PRO A 114 11.54 -2.18 -58.16
#